data_AF-A0A177GAK6-F1
#
_entry.id   AF-A0A177GAK6-F1
#
_cell.length_a   1.000
_cell.length_b   1.000
_cell.length_c   1.000
_cell.angle_alpha   90.00
_cell.angle_beta   90.00
_cell.angle_gamma   90.00
#
_symmetry.space_group_name_H-M   'P 1'
#
loop_
_entity.id
_entity.type
_entity.pdbx_description
1 polymer ?
#
loop_
_entity_poly.entity_id
_entity_poly.type
_entity_poly.pdbx_seq_one_letter_code
_entity_poly.pdbx_strand_id
1 'polypeptide(L)'
;MALIRKDAWERVGGFCHIEEGWEDYDFWLKFIDCDLSPGYLPEILCRYRVHNTSRTATEALCAHYDLELVMEFRHPSPQPEN
;
A
#
# COMPACT_ATOMS: atom_id res chain seq x y z
N MET A 1 -3.44 -3.79 -9.58
CA MET A 1 -2.71 -5.06 -9.78
C MET A 1 -1.30 -4.73 -10.22
N ALA A 2 -0.30 -5.45 -9.73
CA ALA A 2 1.11 -5.23 -10.07
C ALA A 2 1.84 -6.57 -10.16
N LEU A 3 2.96 -6.58 -10.89
CA LEU A 3 3.93 -7.67 -10.87
C LEU A 3 5.13 -7.23 -10.03
N ILE A 4 5.51 -8.05 -9.08
CA ILE A 4 6.59 -7.75 -8.14
C ILE A 4 7.76 -8.69 -8.41
N ARG A 5 8.96 -8.14 -8.56
CA ARG A 5 10.18 -8.96 -8.62
C ARG A 5 10.36 -9.65 -7.27
N LYS A 6 10.67 -10.95 -7.30
CA LYS A 6 10.79 -11.75 -6.06
C LYS A 6 11.83 -11.19 -5.09
N ASP A 7 12.96 -10.74 -5.59
CA ASP A 7 14.02 -10.15 -4.77
C ASP A 7 13.59 -8.82 -4.12
N ALA A 8 12.82 -7.98 -4.82
CA ALA A 8 12.23 -6.78 -4.26
C ALA A 8 11.23 -7.10 -3.14
N TRP A 9 10.38 -8.11 -3.35
CA TRP A 9 9.44 -8.59 -2.33
C TRP A 9 10.17 -9.07 -1.06
N GLU A 10 11.20 -9.89 -1.23
CA GLU A 10 12.00 -10.41 -0.12
C GLU A 10 12.73 -9.27 0.61
N ARG A 11 13.25 -8.28 -0.13
CA ARG A 11 13.94 -7.11 0.44
C ARG A 11 13.03 -6.27 1.34
N VAL A 12 11.79 -6.05 0.96
CA VAL A 12 10.83 -5.26 1.76
C VAL A 12 10.08 -6.08 2.82
N GLY A 13 10.26 -7.41 2.85
CA GLY A 13 9.64 -8.31 3.81
C GLY A 13 8.16 -8.66 3.52
N GLY A 14 7.65 -8.36 2.33
CA GLY A 14 6.27 -8.68 1.94
C GLY A 14 5.17 -7.87 2.64
N PHE A 15 3.93 -8.37 2.55
CA PHE A 15 2.77 -7.76 3.21
C PHE A 15 2.85 -7.88 4.73
N CYS A 16 2.46 -6.81 5.43
CA CYS A 16 2.14 -6.87 6.84
C CYS A 16 0.64 -6.95 7.01
N HIS A 17 0.18 -7.72 8.00
CA HIS A 17 -1.21 -7.69 8.41
C HIS A 17 -1.48 -6.38 9.17
N ILE A 18 -2.58 -5.71 8.80
CA ILE A 18 -3.04 -4.48 9.43
C ILE A 18 -4.53 -4.66 9.69
N GLU A 19 -4.94 -4.43 10.93
CA GLU A 19 -6.36 -4.44 11.27
C GLU A 19 -7.07 -3.36 10.48
N GLU A 20 -8.24 -3.67 9.95
CA GLU A 20 -9.04 -2.80 9.09
C GLU A 20 -8.55 -2.57 7.64
N GLY A 21 -7.34 -3.00 7.28
CA GLY A 21 -6.86 -3.07 5.89
C GLY A 21 -5.64 -2.19 5.59
N TRP A 22 -5.46 -1.78 4.33
CA TRP A 22 -4.32 -0.99 3.80
C TRP A 22 -2.99 -1.75 3.69
N GLU A 23 -3.03 -3.08 3.69
CA GLU A 23 -1.82 -3.91 3.54
C GLU A 23 -1.10 -3.66 2.22
N ASP A 24 -1.83 -3.36 1.14
CA ASP A 24 -1.24 -3.02 -0.15
C ASP A 24 -0.60 -1.63 -0.16
N TYR A 25 -1.19 -0.66 0.52
CA TYR A 25 -0.63 0.68 0.68
C TYR A 25 0.66 0.66 1.51
N ASP A 26 0.65 0.04 2.69
CA ASP A 26 1.85 -0.22 3.52
C ASP A 26 2.96 -0.91 2.72
N PHE A 27 2.58 -1.91 1.91
CA PHE A 27 3.53 -2.61 1.07
C PHE A 27 4.22 -1.69 0.06
N TRP A 28 3.51 -0.75 -0.56
CA TRP A 28 4.13 0.24 -1.46
C TRP A 28 5.00 1.25 -0.72
N LEU A 29 4.62 1.68 0.48
CA LEU A 29 5.45 2.60 1.27
C LEU A 29 6.80 1.97 1.63
N LYS A 30 6.86 0.67 1.93
CA LYS A 30 8.13 -0.04 2.14
C LYS A 30 9.06 -0.02 0.92
N PHE A 31 8.52 0.08 -0.30
CA PHE A 31 9.38 0.23 -1.48
C PHE A 31 10.07 1.59 -1.46
N ILE A 32 9.34 2.64 -1.08
CA ILE A 32 9.87 4.00 -0.93
C ILE A 32 10.96 4.00 0.15
N ASP A 33 10.70 3.41 1.32
CA ASP A 33 11.68 3.29 2.41
C ASP A 33 12.96 2.53 2.02
N CYS A 34 12.85 1.64 1.02
CA CYS A 34 13.96 0.84 0.51
C CYS A 34 14.60 1.42 -0.77
N ASP A 35 14.30 2.66 -1.13
CA ASP A 35 14.78 3.31 -2.36
C ASP A 35 14.47 2.49 -3.64
N LEU A 36 13.32 1.81 -3.65
CA LEU A 36 12.84 1.03 -4.80
C LEU A 36 11.78 1.83 -5.56
N SER A 37 11.95 1.94 -6.87
CA SER A 37 10.99 2.62 -7.74
C SER A 37 10.12 1.62 -8.53
N PRO A 38 8.81 1.87 -8.63
CA PRO A 38 7.94 1.09 -9.50
C PRO A 38 8.06 1.54 -10.97
N GLY A 39 7.81 0.62 -11.89
CA GLY A 39 7.59 0.93 -13.30
C GLY A 39 6.10 1.08 -13.61
N TYR A 40 5.72 2.09 -14.39
CA TYR A 40 4.35 2.29 -14.86
C TYR A 40 4.17 1.82 -16.30
N LEU A 41 3.16 0.97 -16.54
CA LEU A 41 2.79 0.48 -17.86
C LEU A 41 1.39 1.01 -18.21
N PRO A 42 1.26 1.95 -19.17
CA PRO A 42 -0.01 2.63 -19.47
C PRO A 42 -0.97 1.78 -20.32
N GLU A 43 -1.22 0.53 -19.91
CA GLU A 43 -2.11 -0.41 -20.60
C GLU A 43 -3.18 -0.98 -19.66
N ILE A 44 -4.38 -1.24 -20.19
CA ILE A 44 -5.46 -1.86 -19.41
C ILE A 44 -5.24 -3.38 -19.39
N LEU A 45 -4.50 -3.84 -18.37
CA LEU A 45 -4.14 -5.26 -18.23
C LEU A 45 -5.06 -6.06 -17.31
N CYS A 46 -5.95 -5.40 -16.56
CA CYS A 46 -6.88 -6.06 -15.65
C CYS A 46 -8.20 -5.30 -15.47
N ARG A 47 -9.24 -6.03 -15.08
CA ARG A 47 -10.52 -5.48 -14.63
C ARG A 47 -10.73 -5.81 -13.17
N TYR A 48 -10.98 -4.80 -12.35
CA TYR A 48 -11.34 -5.00 -10.96
C TYR A 48 -12.84 -5.28 -10.85
N ARG A 49 -13.23 -6.25 -10.04
CA ARG A 49 -14.63 -6.57 -9.78
C ARG A 49 -15.05 -5.93 -8.47
N VAL A 50 -16.13 -5.14 -8.52
CA VAL A 50 -16.70 -4.50 -7.33
C VAL A 50 -18.00 -5.20 -6.97
N HIS A 51 -18.20 -5.43 -5.68
CA HIS A 51 -19.44 -5.93 -5.10
C HIS A 51 -19.95 -4.91 -4.08
N ASN A 52 -21.27 -4.76 -3.96
CA ASN A 52 -21.90 -3.80 -3.04
C ASN A 52 -21.56 -4.08 -1.56
N THR A 53 -21.21 -5.33 -1.24
CA THR A 53 -20.79 -5.77 0.10
C THR A 53 -19.26 -5.79 0.27
N SER A 54 -18.51 -5.09 -0.59
CA SER A 54 -17.05 -5.01 -0.44
C SER A 54 -16.68 -4.12 0.75
N ARG A 55 -15.55 -4.42 1.40
CA ARG A 55 -14.99 -3.61 2.51
C ARG A 55 -14.84 -2.14 2.11
N THR A 56 -14.37 -1.88 0.89
CA THR A 56 -14.25 -0.52 0.34
C THR A 56 -15.58 0.22 0.32
N ALA A 57 -16.69 -0.46 0.03
CA ALA A 57 -18.01 0.14 -0.06
C ALA A 57 -18.72 0.31 1.29
N THR A 58 -18.22 -0.33 2.36
CA THR A 58 -18.96 -0.48 3.63
C THR A 58 -18.19 -0.03 4.87
N GLU A 59 -16.88 -0.26 4.93
CA GLU A 59 -16.07 -0.17 6.15
C GLU A 59 -14.88 0.79 6.02
N ALA A 60 -14.35 0.98 4.81
CA ALA A 60 -13.08 1.67 4.59
C ALA A 60 -13.02 3.13 5.09
N LEU A 61 -14.15 3.84 5.09
CA LEU A 61 -14.17 5.24 5.53
C LEU A 61 -14.03 5.39 7.05
N CYS A 62 -14.59 4.45 7.82
CA CYS A 62 -14.58 4.54 9.28
C CYS A 62 -13.17 4.38 9.87
N ALA A 63 -12.36 3.51 9.28
CA ALA A 63 -10.99 3.24 9.72
C ALA A 63 -9.95 4.19 9.10
N HIS A 64 -10.35 5.08 8.18
CA HIS A 64 -9.41 5.86 7.36
C HIS A 64 -8.43 6.68 8.20
N TYR A 65 -8.94 7.44 9.17
CA TYR A 65 -8.11 8.32 10.01
C TYR A 65 -7.11 7.55 10.86
N ASP A 66 -7.55 6.43 11.46
CA ASP A 66 -6.68 5.60 12.28
C ASP A 66 -5.58 4.94 11.42
N LEU A 67 -5.94 4.47 10.21
CA LEU A 67 -5.00 3.89 9.27
C LEU A 67 -3.97 4.92 8.77
N GLU A 68 -4.35 6.17 8.54
CA GLU A 68 -3.40 7.25 8.22
C GLU A 68 -2.36 7.45 9.32
N LEU A 69 -2.79 7.49 10.60
CA LEU A 69 -1.87 7.61 11.73
C LEU A 69 -0.93 6.41 11.84
N VAL A 70 -1.43 5.20 11.59
CA VAL A 70 -0.61 3.98 11.54
C VAL A 70 0.43 4.09 10.42
N MET A 71 0.05 4.55 9.23
CA MET A 71 0.98 4.71 8.11
C MET A 71 2.07 5.73 8.41
N GLU A 72 1.73 6.91 8.94
CA GLU A 72 2.71 7.94 9.30
C GLU A 72 3.68 7.44 10.39
N PHE A 73 3.20 6.66 11.36
CA PHE A 73 4.08 6.07 12.37
C PHE A 73 5.05 5.03 11.77
N ARG A 74 4.59 4.22 10.82
CA ARG A 74 5.39 3.15 10.19
C ARG A 74 6.33 3.67 9.11
N HIS A 75 5.91 4.70 8.39
CA HIS A 75 6.56 5.30 7.24
C HIS A 75 6.59 6.82 7.40
N PRO A 76 7.40 7.35 8.35
CA PRO A 76 7.40 8.76 8.68
C PRO A 76 7.81 9.59 7.48
N SER A 77 7.07 10.67 7.24
CA SER A 77 7.38 11.59 6.15
C SER A 77 8.81 12.12 6.28
N PRO A 78 9.59 12.15 5.18
CA PRO A 78 10.94 12.68 5.22
C PRO A 78 10.90 14.12 5.72
N GLN A 79 11.71 14.42 6.74
CA GLN A 79 11.80 15.77 7.28
C GLN A 79 12.39 16.69 6.20
N PRO A 80 11.85 17.90 6.02
CA PRO A 80 12.43 18.85 5.08
C PRO A 80 13.90 19.10 5.44
N GLU A 81 14.74 19.05 4.42
CA GLU A 81 16.18 19.30 4.55
C GLU A 81 16.37 20.75 5.01
N ASN A 82 17.12 20.97 6.11
CA ASN A 82 17.40 22.30 6.68
C ASN A 82 18.11 23.24 5.69
#